data_AF-A0A2V9VLR2-F1
#
_entry.id   AF-A0A2V9VLR2-F1
#
_cell.length_a   1.000
_cell.length_b   1.000
_cell.length_c   1.000
_cell.angle_alpha   90.00
_cell.angle_beta   90.00
_cell.angle_gamma   90.00
#
_symmetry.space_group_name_H-M   'P 1'
#
loop_
_entity.id
_entity.type
_entity.pdbx_description
1 polymer ?
#
loop_
_entity_poly.entity_id
_entity_poly.type
_entity_poly.pdbx_seq_one_letter_code
_entity_poly.pdbx_strand_id
1 'polypeptide(L)'
;MTKEGNSLLHYLWTEATLHAVRKNPELKRFYRRKLIQKGMGKARIAVARKLGIRLWIMMRDQIDYEEFCRRGKLRQKGEAHAGMPDFNSGPARQ
;
A
#
# COMPACT_ATOMS: atom_id res chain seq x y z
N MET A 1 -1.47 10.97 12.68
CA MET A 1 -1.39 12.00 11.61
C MET A 1 -1.99 13.24 12.20
N THR A 2 -1.16 14.25 12.32
CA THR A 2 -1.30 15.43 13.17
C THR A 2 -2.55 16.24 12.81
N LYS A 3 -3.18 16.81 13.84
CA LYS A 3 -4.43 17.61 13.77
C LYS A 3 -4.29 18.90 12.94
N GLU A 4 -3.08 19.25 12.52
CA GLU A 4 -2.69 20.56 11.94
C GLU A 4 -2.31 20.50 10.45
N GLY A 5 -2.65 19.42 9.74
CA GLY A 5 -2.49 19.38 8.28
C GLY A 5 -3.61 20.13 7.56
N ASN A 6 -3.29 20.83 6.47
CA ASN A 6 -4.28 21.48 5.60
C ASN A 6 -5.34 20.44 5.12
N SER A 7 -6.56 20.55 5.65
CA SER A 7 -7.67 19.63 5.40
C SER A 7 -8.08 19.61 3.93
N LEU A 8 -7.98 20.74 3.23
CA LEU A 8 -8.27 20.86 1.80
C LEU A 8 -7.27 20.07 0.96
N LEU A 9 -5.97 20.18 1.27
CA LEU A 9 -4.94 19.41 0.57
C LEU A 9 -5.18 17.90 0.72
N HIS A 10 -5.54 17.46 1.93
CA HIS A 10 -5.84 16.06 2.18
C HIS A 10 -7.09 15.57 1.44
N TYR A 11 -8.14 16.42 1.39
CA TYR A 11 -9.34 16.15 0.61
C TYR A 11 -9.02 16.00 -0.88
N LEU A 12 -8.36 17.00 -1.48
CA LEU A 12 -7.98 17.00 -2.90
C LEU A 12 -7.10 15.80 -3.25
N TRP A 13 -6.10 15.50 -2.42
CA TRP A 13 -5.23 14.34 -2.61
C TRP A 13 -6.00 13.02 -2.57
N THR A 14 -6.98 12.92 -1.67
CA THR A 14 -7.82 11.74 -1.53
C THR A 14 -8.75 11.58 -2.73
N GLU A 15 -9.35 12.65 -3.23
CA GLU A 15 -10.19 12.63 -4.43
C GLU A 15 -9.39 12.23 -5.68
N ALA A 16 -8.24 12.85 -5.90
CA ALA A 16 -7.32 12.48 -7.00
C ALA A 16 -6.91 11.01 -6.92
N THR A 17 -6.63 10.52 -5.71
CA THR A 17 -6.32 9.10 -5.49
C THR A 17 -7.47 8.19 -5.90
N LEU A 18 -8.72 8.54 -5.58
CA LEU A 18 -9.87 7.72 -5.99
C LEU A 18 -9.99 7.63 -7.51
N HIS A 19 -9.71 8.71 -8.24
CA HIS A 19 -9.65 8.66 -9.70
C HIS A 19 -8.53 7.73 -10.19
N ALA A 20 -7.34 7.81 -9.60
CA ALA A 20 -6.20 6.94 -9.95
C ALA A 20 -6.47 5.46 -9.64
N VAL A 21 -7.18 5.15 -8.56
CA VAL A 21 -7.58 3.79 -8.18
C VAL A 21 -8.46 3.13 -9.24
N ARG A 22 -9.28 3.90 -9.96
CA ARG A 22 -10.12 3.36 -11.04
C ARG A 22 -9.28 2.88 -12.23
N LYS A 23 -8.16 3.55 -12.51
CA LYS A 23 -7.25 3.23 -13.61
C LYS A 23 -6.22 2.15 -13.25
N ASN A 24 -5.91 1.98 -11.97
CA ASN A 24 -4.89 1.04 -11.50
C ASN A 24 -5.49 -0.17 -10.75
N PRO A 25 -5.48 -1.38 -11.35
CA PRO A 25 -6.12 -2.57 -10.74
C PRO A 25 -5.45 -3.01 -9.43
N GLU A 26 -4.15 -2.78 -9.27
CA GLU A 26 -3.41 -3.14 -8.06
C GLU A 26 -3.83 -2.28 -6.86
N LEU A 27 -3.95 -0.96 -7.09
CA LEU A 27 -4.46 -0.02 -6.07
C LEU A 27 -5.92 -0.30 -5.74
N LYS A 28 -6.75 -0.67 -6.72
CA LYS A 28 -8.15 -1.07 -6.50
C LYS A 28 -8.27 -2.29 -5.60
N ARG A 29 -7.46 -3.33 -5.83
CA ARG A 29 -7.42 -4.53 -4.96
C ARG A 29 -6.96 -4.18 -3.54
N PHE A 30 -5.95 -3.31 -3.40
CA PHE A 30 -5.48 -2.85 -2.10
C PHE A 30 -6.56 -2.04 -1.36
N TYR A 31 -7.22 -1.11 -2.06
CA TYR A 31 -8.32 -0.32 -1.51
C TYR A 31 -9.46 -1.21 -1.00
N ARG A 32 -9.94 -2.17 -1.81
CA ARG A 32 -11.01 -3.11 -1.42
C ARG A 32 -10.64 -3.91 -0.16
N ARG A 33 -9.41 -4.44 -0.09
CA ARG A 33 -8.93 -5.12 1.12
C ARG A 33 -8.97 -4.21 2.35
N LYS A 34 -8.46 -2.98 2.23
CA LYS A 34 -8.45 -2.04 3.35
C LYS A 34 -9.83 -1.52 3.72
N LEU A 35 -10.73 -1.41 2.74
CA LEU A 35 -12.13 -1.04 2.95
C LEU A 35 -12.82 -2.05 3.88
N ILE A 36 -12.67 -3.35 3.59
CA ILE A 36 -13.23 -4.42 4.42
C ILE A 36 -12.56 -4.46 5.81
N GLN A 37 -11.24 -4.29 5.89
CA GLN A 37 -10.50 -4.44 7.15
C GLN A 37 -10.64 -3.27 8.13
N LYS A 38 -10.78 -2.04 7.63
CA LYS A 38 -10.58 -0.82 8.45
C LYS A 38 -11.63 0.28 8.18
N GLY A 39 -12.56 0.07 7.25
CA GLY A 39 -13.56 1.04 6.86
C GLY A 39 -13.04 2.12 5.89
N MET A 40 -13.98 2.89 5.34
CA MET A 40 -13.75 3.79 4.20
C MET A 40 -12.70 4.88 4.47
N GLY A 41 -12.80 5.59 5.60
CA GLY A 41 -11.89 6.69 5.92
C GLY A 41 -10.42 6.25 5.96
N LYS A 42 -10.12 5.18 6.70
CA LYS A 42 -8.76 4.63 6.80
C LYS A 42 -8.30 4.02 5.48
N ALA A 43 -9.19 3.38 4.72
CA ALA A 43 -8.87 2.81 3.43
C ALA A 43 -8.44 3.88 2.41
N ARG A 44 -9.17 5.00 2.34
CA ARG A 44 -8.85 6.13 1.44
C ARG A 44 -7.45 6.68 1.74
N ILE A 45 -7.14 6.95 3.02
CA ILE A 45 -5.83 7.44 3.45
C ILE A 45 -4.71 6.44 3.11
N ALA A 46 -4.94 5.16 3.38
CA ALA A 46 -3.94 4.12 3.11
C ALA A 46 -3.58 4.03 1.63
N VAL A 47 -4.57 4.13 0.74
CA VAL A 47 -4.35 4.10 -0.70
C VAL A 47 -3.67 5.37 -1.18
N ALA A 48 -4.06 6.52 -0.64
CA ALA A 48 -3.47 7.81 -0.99
C ALA A 48 -1.98 7.87 -0.62
N ARG A 49 -1.60 7.31 0.54
CA ARG A 49 -0.19 7.13 0.91
C ARG A 49 0.53 6.16 -0.01
N LYS A 50 -0.09 5.03 -0.35
CA LYS A 50 0.52 4.03 -1.27
C LYS A 50 0.78 4.64 -2.65
N LEU A 51 -0.14 5.45 -3.15
CA LEU A 51 0.02 6.19 -4.42
C LEU A 51 1.12 7.25 -4.33
N GLY A 52 1.17 8.02 -3.24
CA GLY A 52 2.19 9.06 -3.06
C GLY A 52 3.61 8.50 -3.03
N ILE A 53 3.83 7.39 -2.31
CA ILE A 53 5.13 6.72 -2.27
C ILE A 53 5.53 6.25 -3.68
N ARG A 54 4.59 5.69 -4.45
CA ARG A 54 4.85 5.24 -5.82
C ARG A 54 5.29 6.39 -6.73
N LEU A 55 4.56 7.51 -6.70
CA LEU A 55 4.90 8.70 -7.47
C LEU A 55 6.24 9.30 -7.07
N TRP A 56 6.51 9.38 -5.77
CA TRP A 56 7.77 9.90 -5.26
C TRP A 56 8.96 9.05 -5.70
N ILE A 57 8.86 7.71 -5.65
CA ILE A 57 9.93 6.82 -6.14
C ILE A 57 10.13 6.99 -7.65
N MET A 58 9.05 7.01 -8.44
CA MET A 58 9.14 7.20 -9.89
C MET A 58 9.84 8.52 -10.24
N MET A 59 9.51 9.60 -9.54
CA MET A 59 10.12 10.91 -9.75
C MET A 59 11.55 11.00 -9.21
N ARG A 60 11.84 10.44 -8.04
CA ARG A 60 13.17 10.49 -7.42
C ARG A 60 14.19 9.68 -8.22
N ASP A 61 13.80 8.49 -8.66
CA ASP A 61 14.67 7.57 -9.38
C ASP A 61 14.62 7.79 -10.90
N GLN A 62 13.80 8.75 -11.37
CA GLN A 62 13.55 9.02 -12.80
C GLN A 62 13.19 7.74 -13.59
N ILE A 63 12.33 6.92 -12.99
CA ILE A 63 11.88 5.65 -13.57
C ILE A 63 10.41 5.73 -14.00
N ASP A 64 10.08 4.97 -15.03
CA ASP A 64 8.71 4.82 -15.47
C ASP A 64 7.90 3.86 -14.57
N TYR A 65 6.61 3.77 -14.87
CA TYR A 65 5.67 2.93 -14.13
C TYR A 65 5.96 1.43 -14.30
N GLU A 66 6.49 1.01 -15.44
CA GLU A 66 6.78 -0.39 -15.75
C GLU A 66 7.98 -0.89 -14.96
N GLU A 67 9.05 -0.10 -14.93
CA GLU A 67 10.25 -0.38 -14.15
C GLU A 67 9.93 -0.34 -12.65
N PHE A 68 9.09 0.60 -12.20
CA PHE A 68 8.57 0.57 -10.83
C PHE A 68 7.81 -0.74 -10.54
N CYS A 69 6.94 -1.19 -11.45
CA CYS A 69 6.24 -2.47 -11.31
C CYS A 69 7.22 -3.66 -11.24
N ARG A 70 8.24 -3.67 -12.09
CA ARG A 70 9.27 -4.72 -12.13
C ARG A 70 10.01 -4.80 -10.80
N ARG A 71 10.49 -3.67 -10.28
CA ARG A 71 11.14 -3.57 -8.96
C ARG A 71 10.24 -4.02 -7.81
N GLY A 72 8.96 -3.65 -7.85
CA GLY A 72 7.97 -4.07 -6.85
C GLY A 72 7.73 -5.59 -6.84
N LYS A 73 7.70 -6.23 -8.02
CA LYS A 73 7.55 -7.69 -8.17
C LYS A 73 8.80 -8.44 -7.66
N LEU A 74 9.99 -7.91 -7.92
CA LEU A 74 11.25 -8.47 -7.42
C LEU A 74 11.29 -8.50 -5.88
N ARG A 75 10.84 -7.43 -5.21
CA ARG A 75 10.72 -7.41 -3.72
C ARG A 75 9.74 -8.46 -3.19
N GLN A 76 8.56 -8.60 -3.79
CA GLN A 76 7.57 -9.59 -3.34
C GLN A 76 8.06 -11.04 -3.53
N LYS A 77 8.84 -11.31 -4.58
CA LYS A 77 9.41 -12.65 -4.83
C LYS A 77 10.50 -13.02 -3.81
N GLY A 78 11.29 -12.06 -3.33
CA GLY A 78 12.28 -12.28 -2.27
C GLY A 78 11.66 -12.48 -0.88
N GLU A 79 10.56 -11.79 -0.58
CA GLU A 79 9.86 -11.88 0.71
C GLU A 79 9.05 -13.19 0.85
N ALA A 80 8.54 -13.76 -0.25
CA ALA A 80 7.75 -14.99 -0.22
C ALA A 80 8.54 -16.26 0.19
N HIS A 81 9.88 -16.18 0.25
CA HIS A 81 10.75 -17.30 0.64
C HIS A 81 11.43 -17.12 2.01
N ALA A 82 11.26 -15.96 2.67
CA ALA A 82 11.91 -15.66 3.94
C ALA A 82 10.91 -15.76 5.11
N GLY A 83 10.75 -16.96 5.65
CA GLY A 83 10.24 -17.18 7.01
C GLY A 83 8.83 -17.76 7.11
N MET A 84 8.72 -19.08 7.02
CA MET A 84 7.87 -19.81 7.95
C MET A 84 8.66 -19.96 9.26
N PRO A 85 8.27 -19.34 10.38
CA PRO A 85 8.76 -19.79 11.68
C PRO A 85 8.02 -21.08 12.04
N ASP A 86 8.78 -22.16 12.21
CA ASP A 86 8.30 -23.43 12.73
C ASP A 86 7.66 -23.22 14.11
N PHE A 87 6.34 -23.35 14.21
CA PHE A 87 5.67 -23.47 15.50
C PHE A 87 5.96 -24.85 16.08
N ASN A 88 7.13 -24.98 16.71
CA ASN A 88 7.49 -26.12 17.55
C ASN A 88 6.54 -26.18 18.75
N SER A 89 5.46 -26.95 18.62
CA SER A 89 4.57 -27.30 19.73
C SER A 89 5.12 -28.56 20.41
N GLY A 90 6.01 -28.37 21.39
CA GLY A 90 6.45 -29.44 22.29
C GLY A 90 5.30 -29.89 23.22
N PRO A 91 5.25 -31.16 23.63
CA PRO A 91 4.15 -31.67 24.43
C PRO A 91 4.22 -31.12 25.87
N ALA A 92 3.09 -30.62 26.36
CA ALA A 92 2.94 -30.23 27.76
C ALA A 92 3.10 -31.46 28.66
N ARG A 93 4.10 -31.43 29.53
CA ARG A 93 4.20 -32.30 30.71
C ARG A 93 3.85 -31.47 31.94
N GLN A 94 2.72 -31.78 32.57
CA GLN A 94 2.59 -32.40 33.89
C GLN A 94 1.11 -32.59 34.21
#